data_AF-A0A7C2XZY1-F1
#
_entry.id   AF-A0A7C2XZY1-F1
#
_cell.length_a   1.000
_cell.length_b   1.000
_cell.length_c   1.000
_cell.angle_alpha   90.00
_cell.angle_beta   90.00
_cell.angle_gamma   90.00
#
_symmetry.space_group_name_H-M   'P 1'
#
loop_
_entity.id
_entity.type
_entity.pdbx_description
1 polymer ?
#
loop_
_entity_poly.entity_id
_entity_poly.type
_entity_poly.pdbx_seq_one_letter_code
_entity_poly.pdbx_strand_id
1 'polypeptide(L)'
;MKLLFSTAIAAALIAALPACSQQPAGNEAAATEAAASLDALNGTFKVDLASLKFGGPPDEFALQGGSYSCASCTPPLTLVADGEFHAVADRPYFDSMSVKDVDDKTVEIRRQKAGKDVSSTVITVSEDGNSLTYKFKDMTTPGQTVEGTTTARRVGPATAGAHAMSGQWKTDKIGDYSEDALNMVFQVAGDTVTSTSQGQTYTATLGGPAVAIQNDPGGTTVKVERAGGGIKETYMRGGKDVGIATITPSADGKSLSYSGSDPRDGRTTQFTANKAG
;
A
#
# COMPACT_ATOMS: atom_id res chain seq x y z
N MET A 1 4.26 -8.61 6.99
CA MET A 1 4.05 -8.02 5.65
C MET A 1 2.70 -7.34 5.57
N LYS A 2 2.70 -6.02 5.77
CA LYS A 2 1.71 -5.14 5.12
C LYS A 2 1.75 -5.43 3.62
N LEU A 3 0.62 -5.34 2.93
CA LEU A 3 0.55 -5.55 1.49
C LEU A 3 1.25 -4.37 0.81
N LEU A 4 2.60 -4.40 0.76
CA LEU A 4 3.39 -3.29 0.26
C LEU A 4 2.99 -2.88 -1.16
N PHE A 5 2.31 -3.77 -1.91
CA PHE A 5 1.69 -3.46 -3.19
C PHE A 5 0.21 -3.76 -3.36
N SER A 6 -0.38 -4.77 -2.71
CA SER A 6 -1.83 -5.00 -2.91
C SER A 6 -2.72 -3.91 -2.28
N THR A 7 -2.17 -3.00 -1.47
CA THR A 7 -2.83 -1.75 -1.06
C THR A 7 -2.24 -0.49 -1.72
N ALA A 8 -1.32 -0.60 -2.68
CA ALA A 8 -0.76 0.57 -3.38
C ALA A 8 -1.78 1.30 -4.27
N ILE A 9 -2.95 0.70 -4.53
CA ILE A 9 -4.09 1.33 -5.21
C ILE A 9 -5.27 1.58 -4.25
N ALA A 10 -5.24 1.04 -3.03
CA ALA A 10 -6.25 1.29 -2.02
C ALA A 10 -5.62 1.38 -0.63
N ALA A 11 -5.54 2.61 -0.12
CA ALA A 11 -4.88 3.03 1.12
C ALA A 11 -3.35 3.20 1.10
N ALA A 12 -2.97 4.47 0.94
CA ALA A 12 -1.99 5.10 1.81
C ALA A 12 -2.61 6.41 2.42
N LEU A 13 -2.34 6.83 3.69
CA LEU A 13 -2.74 8.08 4.44
C LEU A 13 -1.69 9.18 4.88
N ILE A 14 -1.85 10.45 4.47
CA ILE A 14 -0.98 11.67 4.57
C ILE A 14 -0.13 12.06 5.84
N ALA A 15 0.83 13.00 5.60
CA ALA A 15 1.90 13.60 6.43
C ALA A 15 1.53 14.72 7.47
N ALA A 16 2.55 15.42 8.01
CA ALA A 16 2.43 16.53 8.99
C ALA A 16 3.01 17.88 8.49
N LEU A 17 2.36 18.99 8.88
CA LEU A 17 2.76 20.39 8.67
C LEU A 17 3.34 21.03 9.95
N PRO A 18 4.00 22.19 9.83
CA PRO A 18 3.53 23.35 10.61
C PRO A 18 3.26 24.58 9.72
N ALA A 19 2.54 25.56 10.28
CA ALA A 19 1.93 26.67 9.54
C ALA A 19 2.70 28.01 9.64
N CYS A 20 2.30 28.93 8.75
CA CYS A 20 2.42 30.40 8.83
C CYS A 20 3.82 31.06 8.77
N SER A 21 4.08 31.71 7.64
CA SER A 21 4.60 33.08 7.61
C SER A 21 4.00 33.87 6.44
N GLN A 22 3.75 35.17 6.63
CA GLN A 22 3.05 36.01 5.66
C GLN A 22 3.95 36.45 4.50
N GLN A 23 3.34 36.54 3.32
CA GLN A 23 3.89 37.05 2.06
C GLN A 23 3.93 38.59 2.03
N PRO A 24 4.95 39.22 1.42
CA PRO A 24 4.82 40.51 0.75
C PRO A 24 4.54 40.31 -0.75
N ALA A 25 3.65 41.13 -1.33
CA ALA A 25 3.14 40.93 -2.68
C ALA A 25 4.19 41.19 -3.78
N GLY A 26 4.38 40.21 -4.67
CA GLY A 26 5.02 40.37 -5.97
C GLY A 26 3.99 40.17 -7.08
N ASN A 27 3.83 41.16 -7.95
CA ASN A 27 2.80 41.16 -9.00
C ASN A 27 3.30 40.46 -10.27
N GLU A 28 3.26 39.12 -10.27
CA GLU A 28 3.34 38.33 -11.49
C GLU A 28 1.94 37.88 -11.92
N ALA A 29 1.66 37.97 -13.22
CA ALA A 29 0.42 37.47 -13.80
C ALA A 29 0.47 35.94 -13.83
N ALA A 30 0.11 35.32 -12.70
CA ALA A 30 -0.10 33.89 -12.62
C ALA A 30 -1.15 33.50 -13.67
N ALA A 31 -0.71 32.75 -14.69
CA ALA A 31 -1.64 32.04 -15.55
C ALA A 31 -2.47 31.14 -14.65
N THR A 32 -3.77 31.42 -14.52
CA THR A 32 -4.68 30.58 -13.76
C THR A 32 -4.79 29.25 -14.49
N GLU A 33 -3.94 28.30 -14.10
CA GLU A 33 -3.97 26.93 -14.59
C GLU A 33 -5.36 26.37 -14.28
N ALA A 34 -6.15 26.12 -15.32
CA ALA A 34 -7.53 25.72 -15.15
C ALA A 34 -7.58 24.40 -14.38
N ALA A 35 -8.21 24.42 -13.21
CA ALA A 35 -8.33 23.23 -12.37
C ALA A 35 -8.95 22.11 -13.19
N ALA A 36 -8.26 20.97 -13.27
CA ALA A 36 -8.71 19.83 -14.07
C ALA A 36 -10.15 19.46 -13.72
N SER A 37 -11.00 19.27 -14.74
CA SER A 37 -12.33 18.71 -14.50
C SER A 37 -12.18 17.34 -13.84
N LEU A 38 -13.08 17.01 -12.92
CA LEU A 38 -13.06 15.69 -12.29
C LEU A 38 -13.18 14.57 -13.35
N ASP A 39 -13.89 14.85 -14.45
CA ASP A 39 -14.05 13.92 -15.58
C ASP A 39 -12.72 13.53 -16.24
N ALA A 40 -11.63 14.28 -16.02
CA ALA A 40 -10.30 13.91 -16.48
C ALA A 40 -9.77 12.63 -15.82
N LEU A 41 -10.34 12.21 -14.67
CA LEU A 41 -10.11 10.89 -14.08
C LEU A 41 -10.82 9.75 -14.84
N ASN A 42 -11.72 9.99 -15.81
CA ASN A 42 -12.39 8.89 -16.50
C ASN A 42 -11.39 8.02 -17.31
N GLY A 43 -11.26 6.74 -16.94
CA GLY A 43 -10.49 5.75 -17.70
C GLY A 43 -9.68 4.78 -16.83
N THR A 44 -8.85 3.99 -17.50
CA THR A 44 -7.90 3.07 -16.86
C THR A 44 -6.52 3.72 -16.81
N PHE A 45 -5.86 3.71 -15.66
CA PHE A 45 -4.53 4.27 -15.44
C PHE A 45 -3.59 3.18 -14.92
N LYS A 46 -2.45 3.01 -15.59
CA LYS A 46 -1.40 2.07 -15.24
C LYS A 46 -0.29 2.78 -14.47
N VAL A 47 0.04 2.29 -13.28
CA VAL A 47 1.08 2.85 -12.40
C VAL A 47 2.44 2.85 -13.12
N ASP A 48 3.12 4.00 -13.11
CA ASP A 48 4.53 4.06 -13.50
C ASP A 48 5.40 3.65 -12.31
N LEU A 49 5.91 2.42 -12.36
CA LEU A 49 6.78 1.87 -11.31
C LEU A 49 8.08 2.66 -11.10
N ALA A 50 8.57 3.40 -12.10
CA ALA A 50 9.77 4.23 -11.97
C ALA A 50 9.50 5.55 -11.21
N SER A 51 8.23 5.97 -11.12
CA SER A 51 7.82 7.18 -10.39
C SER A 51 7.60 6.97 -8.89
N LEU A 52 7.57 5.70 -8.43
CA LEU A 52 7.25 5.32 -7.06
C LEU A 52 8.25 5.88 -6.04
N LYS A 53 7.72 6.49 -4.97
CA LYS A 53 8.48 7.04 -3.85
C LYS A 53 7.88 6.54 -2.53
N PHE A 54 8.72 6.00 -1.67
CA PHE A 54 8.32 5.52 -0.34
C PHE A 54 8.90 6.39 0.77
N GLY A 55 8.17 6.50 1.87
CA GLY A 55 8.60 7.24 3.06
C GLY A 55 8.13 6.59 4.37
N GLY A 56 8.43 7.27 5.48
CA GLY A 56 8.14 6.80 6.83
C GLY A 56 9.21 5.86 7.43
N PRO A 57 8.89 5.16 8.52
CA PRO A 57 9.83 4.31 9.24
C PRO A 57 10.14 3.01 8.47
N PRO A 58 11.32 2.39 8.72
CA PRO A 58 11.61 1.07 8.18
C PRO A 58 10.62 0.00 8.67
N ASP A 59 10.56 -1.11 7.94
CA ASP A 59 10.10 -2.37 8.52
C ASP A 59 11.15 -2.93 9.46
N GLU A 60 10.72 -3.60 10.54
CA GLU A 60 11.59 -4.14 11.57
C GLU A 60 11.20 -5.57 11.88
N PHE A 61 12.12 -6.48 11.59
CA PHE A 61 11.97 -7.92 11.82
C PHE A 61 13.06 -8.43 12.75
N ALA A 62 12.73 -9.45 13.52
CA ALA A 62 13.71 -10.29 14.20
C ALA A 62 13.33 -11.75 13.99
N LEU A 63 14.29 -12.58 13.62
CA LEU A 63 14.18 -14.02 13.59
C LEU A 63 15.40 -14.62 14.31
N GLN A 64 15.16 -15.15 15.51
CA GLN A 64 16.20 -15.69 16.39
C GLN A 64 15.59 -16.74 17.32
N GLY A 65 16.32 -17.83 17.57
CA GLY A 65 15.88 -18.87 18.51
C GLY A 65 14.54 -19.53 18.17
N GLY A 66 14.20 -19.65 16.88
CA GLY A 66 12.92 -20.20 16.43
C GLY A 66 11.71 -19.27 16.61
N SER A 67 11.93 -18.00 16.95
CA SER A 67 10.87 -16.98 17.10
C SER A 67 11.00 -15.89 16.03
N TYR A 68 9.91 -15.62 15.31
CA TYR A 68 9.77 -14.49 14.40
C TYR A 68 8.97 -13.36 15.07
N SER A 69 9.48 -12.14 14.99
CA SER A 69 8.82 -10.92 15.44
C SER A 69 8.79 -9.87 14.32
N CYS A 70 7.68 -9.14 14.22
CA CYS A 70 7.49 -8.00 13.33
C CYS A 70 7.05 -6.79 14.16
N ALA A 71 8.02 -5.98 14.60
CA ALA A 71 7.75 -4.79 15.41
C ALA A 71 7.07 -3.68 14.59
N SER A 72 7.36 -3.60 13.28
CA SER A 72 6.73 -2.66 12.35
C SER A 72 5.34 -3.09 11.88
N CYS A 73 4.84 -4.28 12.24
CA CYS A 73 3.50 -4.71 11.84
C CYS A 73 2.41 -3.90 12.57
N THR A 74 1.19 -3.85 12.01
CA THR A 74 0.06 -3.13 12.62
C THR A 74 -1.12 -4.08 12.87
N PRO A 75 -1.42 -4.44 14.14
CA PRO A 75 -0.54 -4.26 15.30
C PRO A 75 0.74 -5.13 15.17
N PRO A 76 1.76 -4.92 16.04
CA PRO A 76 2.92 -5.79 16.11
C PRO A 76 2.54 -7.25 16.37
N LEU A 77 3.44 -8.18 16.06
CA LEU A 77 3.23 -9.61 16.32
C LEU A 77 4.52 -10.37 16.52
N THR A 78 4.41 -11.49 17.24
CA THR A 78 5.44 -12.50 17.43
C THR A 78 4.78 -13.87 17.27
N LEU A 79 5.45 -14.81 16.59
CA LEU A 79 5.05 -16.22 16.48
C LEU A 79 6.27 -17.13 16.37
N VAL A 80 6.06 -18.43 16.55
CA VAL A 80 7.07 -19.46 16.28
C VAL A 80 7.35 -19.53 14.78
N ALA A 81 8.60 -19.80 14.42
CA ALA A 81 9.10 -19.91 13.04
C ALA A 81 9.36 -21.37 12.63
N ASP A 82 8.44 -22.28 12.99
CA ASP A 82 8.51 -23.73 12.76
C ASP A 82 7.93 -24.19 11.42
N GLY A 83 7.33 -23.27 10.65
CA GLY A 83 6.64 -23.54 9.39
C GLY A 83 5.18 -23.97 9.54
N GLU A 84 4.69 -24.20 10.76
CA GLU A 84 3.30 -24.53 11.02
C GLU A 84 2.40 -23.28 11.06
N PHE A 85 1.09 -23.49 10.93
CA PHE A 85 0.11 -22.40 10.94
C PHE A 85 -0.34 -22.04 12.36
N HIS A 86 0.07 -20.87 12.84
CA HIS A 86 -0.28 -20.35 14.16
C HIS A 86 -1.37 -19.26 14.06
N ALA A 87 -2.32 -19.29 15.00
CA ALA A 87 -3.41 -18.32 15.05
C ALA A 87 -2.91 -16.89 15.31
N VAL A 88 -3.47 -15.91 14.59
CA VAL A 88 -3.14 -14.48 14.74
C VAL A 88 -4.43 -13.66 14.90
N ALA A 89 -4.66 -13.14 16.10
CA ALA A 89 -5.78 -12.26 16.42
C ALA A 89 -5.67 -10.89 15.74
N ASP A 90 -6.75 -10.10 15.74
CA ASP A 90 -6.77 -8.68 15.31
C ASP A 90 -6.21 -8.42 13.90
N ARG A 91 -6.41 -9.37 12.98
CA ARG A 91 -6.07 -9.21 11.56
C ARG A 91 -7.34 -9.29 10.71
N PRO A 92 -7.64 -8.28 9.88
CA PRO A 92 -8.82 -8.30 9.02
C PRO A 92 -8.65 -9.29 7.84
N TYR A 93 -7.44 -9.37 7.29
CA TYR A 93 -7.15 -10.11 6.04
C TYR A 93 -6.69 -11.55 6.22
N PHE A 94 -6.33 -11.95 7.44
CA PHE A 94 -5.93 -13.31 7.78
C PHE A 94 -6.32 -13.59 9.24
N ASP A 95 -6.30 -14.84 9.67
CA ASP A 95 -6.46 -15.26 11.07
C ASP A 95 -5.45 -16.34 11.48
N SER A 96 -4.62 -16.79 10.54
CA SER A 96 -3.48 -17.67 10.79
C SER A 96 -2.29 -17.29 9.91
N MET A 97 -1.09 -17.49 10.43
CA MET A 97 0.18 -17.23 9.74
C MET A 97 1.18 -18.35 10.05
N SER A 98 1.86 -18.81 9.01
CA SER A 98 3.03 -19.69 9.08
C SER A 98 4.26 -18.88 8.72
N VAL A 99 5.33 -19.05 9.49
CA VAL A 99 6.67 -18.55 9.19
C VAL A 99 7.61 -19.75 9.27
N LYS A 100 8.40 -19.96 8.23
CA LYS A 100 9.38 -21.04 8.14
C LYS A 100 10.76 -20.45 7.87
N ASP A 101 11.66 -20.69 8.81
CA ASP A 101 13.10 -20.52 8.60
C ASP A 101 13.56 -21.62 7.61
N VAL A 102 14.08 -21.25 6.44
CA VAL A 102 14.44 -22.21 5.36
C VAL A 102 15.94 -22.46 5.34
N ASP A 103 16.71 -21.36 5.37
CA ASP A 103 18.16 -21.30 5.44
C ASP A 103 18.55 -19.91 5.98
N ASP A 104 19.83 -19.68 6.29
CA ASP A 104 20.37 -18.44 6.89
C ASP A 104 19.96 -17.13 6.22
N LYS A 105 19.49 -17.15 4.95
CA LYS A 105 19.07 -15.99 4.17
C LYS A 105 17.62 -16.06 3.68
N THR A 106 16.93 -17.19 3.80
CA THR A 106 15.61 -17.43 3.19
C THR A 106 14.54 -17.76 4.22
N VAL A 107 13.39 -17.07 4.13
CA VAL A 107 12.22 -17.31 4.98
C VAL A 107 10.95 -17.36 4.13
N GLU A 108 10.15 -18.39 4.35
CA GLU A 108 8.81 -18.51 3.76
C GLU A 108 7.76 -18.02 4.76
N ILE A 109 6.81 -17.22 4.29
CA ILE A 109 5.64 -16.77 5.04
C ILE A 109 4.38 -17.17 4.28
N ARG A 110 3.44 -17.83 4.97
CA ARG A 110 2.10 -18.12 4.44
C ARG A 110 1.03 -17.57 5.37
N ARG A 111 -0.14 -17.25 4.82
CA ARG A 111 -1.29 -16.76 5.58
C ARG A 111 -2.58 -17.41 5.15
N GLN A 112 -3.46 -17.61 6.11
CA GLN A 112 -4.81 -18.11 5.89
C GLN A 112 -5.87 -17.20 6.49
N LYS A 113 -7.04 -17.18 5.85
CA LYS A 113 -8.29 -16.67 6.40
C LYS A 113 -9.32 -17.80 6.43
N ALA A 114 -9.85 -18.12 7.60
CA ALA A 114 -10.80 -19.22 7.81
C ALA A 114 -10.33 -20.55 7.16
N GLY A 115 -9.04 -20.89 7.31
CA GLY A 115 -8.43 -22.11 6.78
C GLY A 115 -8.16 -22.13 5.27
N LYS A 116 -8.35 -21.01 4.55
CA LYS A 116 -8.00 -20.86 3.13
C LYS A 116 -6.75 -20.02 2.97
N ASP A 117 -5.81 -20.45 2.14
CA ASP A 117 -4.60 -19.67 1.81
C ASP A 117 -5.00 -18.34 1.12
N VAL A 118 -4.54 -17.22 1.68
CA VAL A 118 -4.78 -15.86 1.15
C VAL A 118 -3.48 -15.17 0.73
N SER A 119 -2.32 -15.63 1.20
CA SER A 119 -1.04 -15.10 0.73
C SER A 119 0.11 -16.07 0.98
N SER A 120 1.09 -16.06 0.08
CA SER A 120 2.43 -16.60 0.29
C SER A 120 3.50 -15.57 -0.04
N THR A 121 4.65 -15.66 0.61
CA THR A 121 5.82 -14.80 0.37
C THR A 121 7.09 -15.58 0.64
N VAL A 122 8.04 -15.52 -0.29
CA VAL A 122 9.43 -15.90 -0.07
C VAL A 122 10.22 -14.62 0.16
N ILE A 123 10.98 -14.58 1.25
CA ILE A 123 11.88 -13.49 1.62
C ILE A 123 13.30 -14.01 1.49
N THR A 124 14.13 -13.34 0.69
CA THR A 124 15.54 -13.72 0.49
C THR A 124 16.45 -12.51 0.71
N VAL A 125 17.48 -12.69 1.52
CA VAL A 125 18.53 -11.68 1.76
C VAL A 125 19.71 -11.91 0.80
N SER A 126 20.29 -10.82 0.28
CA SER A 126 21.47 -10.88 -0.59
C SER A 126 22.73 -11.37 0.13
N GLU A 127 23.72 -11.84 -0.65
CA GLU A 127 25.02 -12.32 -0.12
C GLU A 127 25.76 -11.27 0.72
N ASP A 128 25.67 -9.99 0.36
CA ASP A 128 26.26 -8.87 1.11
C ASP A 128 25.43 -8.44 2.33
N GLY A 129 24.26 -9.07 2.55
CA GLY A 129 23.35 -8.78 3.64
C GLY A 129 22.55 -7.48 3.51
N ASN A 130 22.74 -6.67 2.45
CA ASN A 130 22.21 -5.29 2.39
C ASN A 130 20.89 -5.13 1.65
N SER A 131 20.47 -6.14 0.89
CA SER A 131 19.20 -6.16 0.15
C SER A 131 18.33 -7.33 0.62
N LEU A 132 17.03 -7.09 0.73
CA LEU A 132 16.01 -8.10 1.02
C LEU A 132 14.98 -8.05 -0.11
N THR A 133 14.76 -9.21 -0.74
CA THR A 133 13.78 -9.39 -1.82
C THR A 133 12.56 -10.13 -1.29
N TYR A 134 11.38 -9.55 -1.45
CA TYR A 134 10.08 -10.21 -1.28
C TYR A 134 9.60 -10.67 -2.64
N LYS A 135 9.38 -11.97 -2.84
CA LYS A 135 8.56 -12.50 -3.93
C LYS A 135 7.27 -13.03 -3.34
N PHE A 136 6.12 -12.54 -3.79
CA PHE A 136 4.84 -12.85 -3.13
C PHE A 136 3.72 -13.18 -4.13
N LYS A 137 2.70 -13.85 -3.58
CA LYS A 137 1.39 -14.08 -4.16
C LYS A 137 0.35 -13.65 -3.14
N ASP A 138 -0.56 -12.77 -3.53
CA ASP A 138 -1.75 -12.42 -2.78
C ASP A 138 -3.00 -12.94 -3.50
N MET A 139 -3.91 -13.51 -2.71
CA MET A 139 -5.19 -14.08 -3.11
C MET A 139 -6.27 -13.60 -2.12
N THR A 140 -6.06 -12.43 -1.51
CA THR A 140 -6.93 -11.88 -0.47
C THR A 140 -8.26 -11.44 -1.09
N THR A 141 -8.25 -10.71 -2.21
CA THR A 141 -9.49 -10.38 -2.93
C THR A 141 -10.06 -11.62 -3.62
N PRO A 142 -11.36 -11.97 -3.41
CA PRO A 142 -11.97 -13.13 -4.05
C PRO A 142 -11.90 -13.11 -5.57
N GLY A 143 -11.48 -14.23 -6.18
CA GLY A 143 -11.40 -14.36 -7.64
C GLY A 143 -10.26 -13.56 -8.28
N GLN A 144 -9.30 -13.06 -7.49
CA GLN A 144 -8.12 -12.36 -7.96
C GLN A 144 -6.86 -13.04 -7.48
N THR A 145 -5.75 -12.79 -8.18
CA THR A 145 -4.42 -13.21 -7.77
C THR A 145 -3.44 -12.15 -8.21
N VAL A 146 -2.73 -11.57 -7.25
CA VAL A 146 -1.71 -10.56 -7.49
C VAL A 146 -0.36 -11.17 -7.14
N GLU A 147 0.56 -11.16 -8.09
CA GLU A 147 1.93 -11.64 -7.91
C GLU A 147 2.91 -10.53 -8.19
N GLY A 148 4.06 -10.55 -7.51
CA GLY A 148 5.13 -9.63 -7.84
C GLY A 148 6.36 -9.74 -6.95
N THR A 149 7.28 -8.79 -7.16
CA THR A 149 8.56 -8.72 -6.46
C THR A 149 8.85 -7.31 -5.94
N THR A 150 9.26 -7.17 -4.69
CA THR A 150 9.72 -5.90 -4.08
C THR A 150 11.10 -6.09 -3.47
N THR A 151 11.98 -5.10 -3.57
CA THR A 151 13.24 -5.07 -2.82
C THR A 151 13.20 -4.00 -1.71
N ALA A 152 13.97 -4.24 -0.65
CA ALA A 152 14.23 -3.29 0.41
C ALA A 152 15.72 -3.26 0.75
N ARG A 153 16.25 -2.08 1.09
CA ARG A 153 17.62 -1.91 1.60
C ARG A 153 17.65 -1.96 3.11
N ARG A 154 18.70 -2.56 3.67
CA ARG A 154 18.96 -2.57 5.12
C ARG A 154 19.17 -1.14 5.62
N VAL A 155 18.69 -0.88 6.83
CA VAL A 155 18.99 0.31 7.63
C VAL A 155 19.70 -0.14 8.90
N GLY A 156 20.88 0.42 9.17
CA GLY A 156 21.72 0.03 10.30
C GLY A 156 22.48 -1.30 10.08
N PRO A 157 23.24 -1.74 11.09
CA PRO A 157 24.01 -2.99 11.03
C PRO A 157 23.10 -4.22 11.04
N ALA A 158 23.63 -5.36 10.57
CA ALA A 158 22.98 -6.66 10.77
C ALA A 158 22.97 -7.05 12.26
N THR A 159 21.91 -7.72 12.71
CA THR A 159 21.79 -8.21 14.09
C THR A 159 22.67 -9.45 14.29
N ALA A 160 23.73 -9.33 15.08
CA ALA A 160 24.66 -10.43 15.32
C ALA A 160 23.99 -11.63 16.01
N GLY A 161 24.21 -12.84 15.49
CA GLY A 161 23.65 -14.08 16.04
C GLY A 161 22.15 -14.28 15.80
N ALA A 162 21.54 -13.50 14.90
CA ALA A 162 20.18 -13.70 14.41
C ALA A 162 20.19 -14.04 12.91
N HIS A 163 19.08 -14.57 12.40
CA HIS A 163 18.90 -14.87 10.97
C HIS A 163 19.06 -13.59 10.12
N ALA A 164 19.60 -13.69 8.90
CA ALA A 164 19.98 -12.52 8.10
C ALA A 164 18.82 -11.56 7.77
N MET A 165 17.56 -12.01 7.79
CA MET A 165 16.40 -11.13 7.62
C MET A 165 16.24 -10.12 8.76
N SER A 166 16.85 -10.37 9.92
CA SER A 166 16.70 -9.58 11.13
C SER A 166 17.33 -8.19 10.97
N GLY A 167 16.65 -7.17 11.50
CA GLY A 167 17.04 -5.77 11.41
C GLY A 167 15.97 -4.90 10.76
N GLN A 168 16.38 -3.67 10.40
CA GLN A 168 15.51 -2.67 9.82
C GLN A 168 15.68 -2.59 8.29
N TRP A 169 14.57 -2.38 7.56
CA TRP A 169 14.52 -2.42 6.10
C TRP A 169 13.65 -1.29 5.54
N LYS A 170 14.13 -0.54 4.55
CA LYS A 170 13.31 0.42 3.79
C LYS A 170 13.09 -0.08 2.37
N THR A 171 11.83 -0.10 1.93
CA THR A 171 11.46 -0.36 0.54
C THR A 171 12.32 0.48 -0.40
N ASP A 172 12.87 -0.17 -1.43
CA ASP A 172 13.77 0.43 -2.39
C ASP A 172 13.12 0.47 -3.77
N LYS A 173 13.01 -0.69 -4.42
CA LYS A 173 12.51 -0.81 -5.79
C LYS A 173 11.41 -1.85 -5.88
N ILE A 174 10.47 -1.56 -6.76
CA ILE A 174 9.37 -2.42 -7.12
C ILE A 174 9.75 -3.09 -8.44
N GLY A 175 9.73 -4.41 -8.44
CA GLY A 175 10.07 -5.26 -9.58
C GLY A 175 8.84 -5.57 -10.43
N ASP A 176 8.78 -6.78 -10.96
CA ASP A 176 7.66 -7.22 -11.80
C ASP A 176 6.39 -7.42 -10.96
N TYR A 177 5.25 -7.07 -11.56
CA TYR A 177 3.90 -7.21 -10.99
C TYR A 177 2.93 -7.74 -12.05
N SER A 178 1.96 -8.54 -11.61
CA SER A 178 0.78 -8.89 -12.42
C SER A 178 0.06 -7.62 -12.89
N GLU A 179 -0.34 -7.56 -14.17
CA GLU A 179 -0.86 -6.35 -14.79
C GLU A 179 -2.09 -5.75 -14.06
N ASP A 180 -3.00 -6.61 -13.58
CA ASP A 180 -4.19 -6.19 -12.82
C ASP A 180 -3.85 -5.49 -11.49
N ALA A 181 -2.64 -5.66 -10.98
CA ALA A 181 -2.14 -4.98 -9.77
C ALA A 181 -1.55 -3.59 -10.04
N LEU A 182 -1.39 -3.23 -11.32
CA LEU A 182 -0.89 -1.91 -11.74
C LEU A 182 -2.00 -1.02 -12.31
N ASN A 183 -3.21 -1.55 -12.50
CA ASN A 183 -4.31 -0.85 -13.15
C ASN A 183 -5.32 -0.29 -12.14
N MET A 184 -5.66 0.99 -12.32
CA MET A 184 -6.70 1.70 -11.58
C MET A 184 -7.76 2.18 -12.57
N VAL A 185 -9.01 1.78 -12.40
CA VAL A 185 -10.11 2.21 -13.28
C VAL A 185 -10.98 3.20 -12.52
N PHE A 186 -11.19 4.38 -13.07
CA PHE A 186 -12.06 5.40 -12.52
C PHE A 186 -13.17 5.75 -13.53
N GLN A 187 -14.39 5.92 -13.00
CA GLN A 187 -15.54 6.44 -13.74
C GLN A 187 -16.18 7.55 -12.92
N VAL A 188 -16.39 8.70 -13.56
CA VAL A 188 -16.96 9.92 -12.97
C VAL A 188 -18.22 10.28 -13.75
N ALA A 189 -19.32 10.44 -13.03
CA ALA A 189 -20.61 10.87 -13.58
C ALA A 189 -21.23 11.91 -12.64
N GLY A 190 -20.97 13.20 -12.93
CA GLY A 190 -21.31 14.30 -12.03
C GLY A 190 -20.61 14.12 -10.67
N ASP A 191 -21.37 14.18 -9.58
CA ASP A 191 -20.84 13.97 -8.22
C ASP A 191 -20.64 12.49 -7.84
N THR A 192 -20.83 11.54 -8.77
CA THR A 192 -20.61 10.11 -8.50
C THR A 192 -19.25 9.66 -9.02
N VAL A 193 -18.45 9.05 -8.14
CA VAL A 193 -17.16 8.43 -8.47
C VAL A 193 -17.25 6.93 -8.22
N THR A 194 -16.95 6.14 -9.24
CA THR A 194 -16.69 4.70 -9.14
C THR A 194 -15.20 4.46 -9.35
N SER A 195 -14.59 3.66 -8.47
CA SER A 195 -13.21 3.19 -8.62
C SER A 195 -13.18 1.68 -8.58
N THR A 196 -12.32 1.06 -9.40
CA THR A 196 -12.09 -0.38 -9.43
C THR A 196 -10.61 -0.67 -9.59
N SER A 197 -10.06 -1.55 -8.75
CA SER A 197 -8.71 -2.09 -8.90
C SER A 197 -8.55 -3.40 -8.13
N GLN A 198 -7.74 -4.33 -8.65
CA GLN A 198 -7.46 -5.64 -8.03
C GLN A 198 -8.73 -6.38 -7.58
N GLY A 199 -9.80 -6.30 -8.40
CA GLY A 199 -11.14 -6.84 -8.15
C GLY A 199 -11.97 -6.18 -7.04
N GLN A 200 -11.41 -5.21 -6.30
CA GLN A 200 -12.15 -4.39 -5.35
C GLN A 200 -12.79 -3.20 -6.07
N THR A 201 -13.98 -2.80 -5.64
CA THR A 201 -14.69 -1.66 -6.25
C THR A 201 -15.57 -0.91 -5.25
N TYR A 202 -15.77 0.38 -5.48
CA TYR A 202 -16.74 1.19 -4.77
C TYR A 202 -17.45 2.16 -5.73
N THR A 203 -18.64 2.61 -5.35
CA THR A 203 -19.32 3.76 -5.95
C THR A 203 -19.73 4.71 -4.84
N ALA A 204 -19.24 5.95 -4.87
CA ALA A 204 -19.42 6.95 -3.83
C ALA A 204 -19.88 8.29 -4.41
N THR A 205 -20.66 9.05 -3.64
CA THR A 205 -20.99 10.45 -3.94
C THR A 205 -19.96 11.37 -3.29
N LEU A 206 -19.46 12.36 -4.02
CA LEU A 206 -18.53 13.38 -3.50
C LEU A 206 -19.11 14.10 -2.28
N GLY A 207 -18.35 14.15 -1.19
CA GLY A 207 -18.79 14.75 0.07
C GLY A 207 -19.86 13.94 0.82
N GLY A 208 -20.29 12.81 0.27
CA GLY A 208 -21.29 11.91 0.86
C GLY A 208 -20.79 11.13 2.08
N PRO A 209 -21.63 10.23 2.62
CA PRO A 209 -21.23 9.29 3.66
C PRO A 209 -20.21 8.27 3.12
N ALA A 210 -19.52 7.59 4.04
CA ALA A 210 -18.64 6.49 3.66
C ALA A 210 -19.44 5.30 3.12
N VAL A 211 -18.97 4.70 2.02
CA VAL A 211 -19.57 3.51 1.39
C VAL A 211 -18.68 2.29 1.59
N ALA A 212 -19.25 1.08 1.57
CA ALA A 212 -18.46 -0.15 1.65
C ALA A 212 -17.67 -0.39 0.35
N ILE A 213 -16.43 -0.89 0.48
CA ILE A 213 -15.67 -1.42 -0.65
C ILE A 213 -16.15 -2.85 -0.91
N GLN A 214 -16.66 -3.09 -2.10
CA GLN A 214 -17.10 -4.41 -2.55
C GLN A 214 -15.88 -5.30 -2.78
N ASN A 215 -16.03 -6.58 -2.48
CA ASN A 215 -14.98 -7.62 -2.53
C ASN A 215 -13.78 -7.40 -1.60
N ASP A 216 -13.80 -6.43 -0.68
CA ASP A 216 -12.79 -6.31 0.38
C ASP A 216 -13.12 -7.22 1.58
N PRO A 217 -12.34 -8.29 1.86
CA PRO A 217 -12.59 -9.14 3.03
C PRO A 217 -12.35 -8.41 4.36
N GLY A 218 -11.63 -7.29 4.32
CA GLY A 218 -11.30 -6.50 5.49
C GLY A 218 -12.42 -5.59 5.99
N GLY A 219 -13.58 -5.54 5.32
CA GLY A 219 -14.73 -4.72 5.72
C GLY A 219 -14.43 -3.22 5.73
N THR A 220 -13.59 -2.76 4.80
CA THR A 220 -13.17 -1.36 4.68
C THR A 220 -14.27 -0.54 4.01
N THR A 221 -14.49 0.68 4.52
CA THR A 221 -15.34 1.69 3.88
C THR A 221 -14.49 2.83 3.34
N VAL A 222 -14.99 3.59 2.37
CA VAL A 222 -14.32 4.76 1.81
C VAL A 222 -15.27 5.96 1.73
N LYS A 223 -14.78 7.13 2.12
CA LYS A 223 -15.41 8.44 1.91
C LYS A 223 -14.63 9.18 0.84
N VAL A 224 -15.30 9.73 -0.17
CA VAL A 224 -14.65 10.48 -1.26
C VAL A 224 -15.03 11.95 -1.16
N GLU A 225 -14.03 12.83 -1.24
CA GLU A 225 -14.17 14.29 -1.11
C GLU A 225 -13.46 14.97 -2.30
N ARG A 226 -13.93 16.15 -2.74
CA ARG A 226 -13.26 16.92 -3.79
C ARG A 226 -11.94 17.48 -3.25
N ALA A 227 -10.86 17.37 -4.02
CA ALA A 227 -9.53 17.89 -3.67
C ALA A 227 -8.93 18.68 -4.84
N GLY A 228 -9.27 19.97 -4.95
CA GLY A 228 -8.89 20.79 -6.10
C GLY A 228 -9.44 20.20 -7.41
N GLY A 229 -8.56 19.93 -8.38
CA GLY A 229 -8.90 19.22 -9.63
C GLY A 229 -9.10 17.70 -9.46
N GLY A 230 -8.75 17.12 -8.32
CA GLY A 230 -8.81 15.70 -8.03
C GLY A 230 -9.83 15.29 -6.96
N ILE A 231 -9.57 14.13 -6.34
CA ILE A 231 -10.32 13.58 -5.20
C ILE A 231 -9.38 13.28 -4.03
N LYS A 232 -9.96 13.25 -2.83
CA LYS A 232 -9.38 12.66 -1.62
C LYS A 232 -10.25 11.49 -1.19
N GLU A 233 -9.65 10.33 -1.00
CA GLU A 233 -10.31 9.09 -0.55
C GLU A 233 -9.88 8.76 0.88
N THR A 234 -10.78 8.86 1.85
CA THR A 234 -10.52 8.45 3.24
C THR A 234 -11.12 7.07 3.48
N TYR A 235 -10.27 6.05 3.65
CA TYR A 235 -10.66 4.68 3.92
C TYR A 235 -10.67 4.44 5.43
N MET A 236 -11.67 3.70 5.92
CA MET A 236 -11.86 3.42 7.34
C MET A 236 -12.14 1.94 7.57
N ARG A 237 -11.71 1.42 8.73
CA ARG A 237 -12.08 0.07 9.20
C ARG A 237 -12.40 0.14 10.69
N GLY A 238 -13.59 -0.37 11.07
CA GLY A 238 -14.07 -0.26 12.45
C GLY A 238 -14.19 1.18 12.94
N GLY A 239 -14.54 2.13 12.05
CA GLY A 239 -14.68 3.55 12.37
C GLY A 239 -13.36 4.32 12.60
N LYS A 240 -12.20 3.73 12.24
CA LYS A 240 -10.88 4.37 12.33
C LYS A 240 -10.25 4.46 10.95
N ASP A 241 -9.50 5.54 10.69
CA ASP A 241 -8.84 5.75 9.42
C ASP A 241 -7.74 4.71 9.15
N VAL A 242 -7.78 4.13 7.95
CA VAL A 242 -6.86 3.13 7.42
C VAL A 242 -6.48 3.35 5.94
N GLY A 243 -6.90 4.47 5.31
CA GLY A 243 -6.47 5.02 3.99
C GLY A 243 -6.80 6.54 3.88
N ILE A 244 -5.95 7.40 3.27
CA ILE A 244 -6.20 8.83 2.93
C ILE A 244 -5.37 9.13 1.69
N ALA A 245 -5.87 8.71 0.54
CA ALA A 245 -5.26 9.00 -0.75
C ALA A 245 -5.71 10.38 -1.26
N THR A 246 -4.85 11.04 -2.04
CA THR A 246 -5.20 12.16 -2.90
C THR A 246 -4.82 11.78 -4.33
N ILE A 247 -5.78 11.88 -5.25
CA ILE A 247 -5.64 11.47 -6.64
C ILE A 247 -6.02 12.64 -7.54
N THR A 248 -5.06 13.14 -8.31
CA THR A 248 -5.22 14.34 -9.14
C THR A 248 -4.88 14.03 -10.59
N PRO A 249 -5.84 14.14 -11.53
CA PRO A 249 -5.58 13.95 -12.96
C PRO A 249 -4.75 15.10 -13.53
N SER A 250 -4.02 14.84 -14.60
CA SER A 250 -3.49 15.90 -15.46
C SER A 250 -4.63 16.66 -16.14
N ALA A 251 -4.40 17.92 -16.51
CA ALA A 251 -5.41 18.74 -17.20
C ALA A 251 -5.86 18.15 -18.55
N ASP A 252 -5.00 17.37 -19.22
CA ASP A 252 -5.32 16.64 -20.45
C ASP A 252 -5.87 15.22 -20.22
N GLY A 253 -6.01 14.80 -18.96
CA GLY A 253 -6.54 13.49 -18.57
C GLY A 253 -5.74 12.29 -19.05
N LYS A 254 -4.47 12.46 -19.45
CA LYS A 254 -3.57 11.38 -19.90
C LYS A 254 -2.75 10.75 -18.79
N SER A 255 -2.64 11.39 -17.64
CA SER A 255 -1.99 10.83 -16.46
C SER A 255 -2.71 11.28 -15.20
N LEU A 256 -2.30 10.72 -14.07
CA LEU A 256 -2.65 11.22 -12.75
C LEU A 256 -1.43 11.15 -11.84
N SER A 257 -1.53 11.90 -10.74
CA SER A 257 -0.65 11.78 -9.58
C SER A 257 -1.42 11.17 -8.42
N TYR A 258 -0.76 10.29 -7.68
CA TYR A 258 -1.25 9.68 -6.45
C TYR A 258 -0.33 10.05 -5.29
N SER A 259 -0.93 10.42 -4.17
CA SER A 259 -0.22 10.60 -2.89
C SER A 259 -1.02 9.98 -1.76
N GLY A 260 -0.34 9.22 -0.90
CA GLY A 260 -0.87 8.73 0.36
C GLY A 260 0.24 8.36 1.33
N SER A 261 -0.11 7.99 2.57
CA SER A 261 0.82 7.54 3.63
C SER A 261 0.32 6.43 4.62
N ASP A 262 0.39 6.55 5.97
CA ASP A 262 -0.46 5.87 6.98
C ASP A 262 -0.29 6.52 8.39
N PRO A 263 -1.30 6.62 9.30
CA PRO A 263 -1.17 7.24 10.62
C PRO A 263 -1.12 6.20 11.76
N ARG A 264 -1.43 4.94 11.44
CA ARG A 264 -1.19 3.77 12.29
C ARG A 264 0.29 3.43 12.31
N ASP A 265 1.08 3.87 11.31
CA ASP A 265 2.52 3.61 11.25
C ASP A 265 3.43 4.70 10.62
N GLY A 266 2.90 5.76 9.99
CA GLY A 266 3.69 6.84 9.38
C GLY A 266 4.31 6.57 7.99
N ARG A 267 4.07 5.42 7.34
CA ARG A 267 4.63 5.09 6.00
C ARG A 267 4.13 6.05 4.93
N THR A 268 4.86 6.29 3.83
CA THR A 268 4.37 7.12 2.69
C THR A 268 4.53 6.45 1.33
N THR A 269 3.61 6.72 0.40
CA THR A 269 3.65 6.25 -1.00
C THR A 269 3.18 7.37 -1.95
N GLN A 270 3.98 7.68 -2.96
CA GLN A 270 3.60 8.58 -4.07
C GLN A 270 3.99 7.96 -5.40
N PHE A 271 3.20 8.21 -6.45
CA PHE A 271 3.52 7.81 -7.83
C PHE A 271 2.73 8.65 -8.84
N THR A 272 3.09 8.51 -10.11
CA THR A 272 2.26 8.87 -11.26
C THR A 272 1.75 7.62 -11.97
N ALA A 273 0.57 7.72 -12.58
CA ALA A 273 0.04 6.66 -13.43
C ALA A 273 -0.36 7.25 -14.79
N ASN A 274 -0.13 6.49 -15.86
CA ASN A 274 -0.44 6.91 -17.23
C ASN A 274 -1.70 6.21 -17.70
N LYS A 275 -2.55 6.92 -18.43
CA LYS A 275 -3.77 6.36 -18.99
C LYS A 275 -3.44 5.26 -19.99
N ALA A 276 -4.03 4.08 -19.82
CA ALA A 276 -4.00 3.03 -20.82
C ALA A 276 -4.75 3.51 -22.07
N GLY A 277 -4.17 3.24 -23.24
CA GLY A 277 -4.71 3.64 -24.55
C GLY A 277 -5.90 2.80 -25.01
#